data_AF-A0A6C0KD51-F1
#
_entry.id   AF-A0A6C0KD51-F1
#
_cell.length_a   1.000
_cell.length_b   1.000
_cell.length_c   1.000
_cell.angle_alpha   90.00
_cell.angle_beta   90.00
_cell.angle_gamma   90.00
#
_symmetry.space_group_name_H-M   'P 1'
#
loop_
_entity.id
_entity.type
_entity.pdbx_description
1 polymer ?
#
loop_
_entity_poly.entity_id
_entity_poly.type
_entity_poly.pdbx_seq_one_letter_code
_entity_poly.pdbx_strand_id
1 'polypeptide(L)'
;MECEFCQKTFISKSNLTTHQKTTKYCLEIQGKSTEGYKCEYCNKIYTQSQTLETHIRSCKEKEKTIQSQKETETSKTIKKLESEIFKIRRHEKDTLQKKDDYYTEKIKEKELNFLKDIETIKDKLQEKETHHEAILKEKNEYIAKLEAKLEKFENAVTNMAAATTLSIEAKAIKASSAAQTPVTNNTTNNITVTTTNNNVLNLSKEHVKSVLTEHLDYNVVYAGQAGLAAFVVDKMLKNQAGNLIYRCVDPSRQMFEFEDEKGEIIRDMKAEKLIQSLLKGEVIKIGLEEAGKGWNTDDDDLNSKRAEVFSNKVSEYASLNRNNTVFRSKVSSLTT
;
A
#
# COMPACT_ATOMS: atom_id res chain seq x y z
N MET A 1 -47.66 65.44 67.92
CA MET A 1 -46.60 66.43 68.19
C MET A 1 -46.24 67.13 66.90
N GLU A 2 -46.08 68.44 66.92
CA GLU A 2 -45.82 69.26 65.73
C GLU A 2 -44.35 69.68 65.65
N CYS A 3 -43.79 69.75 64.44
CA CYS A 3 -42.44 70.24 64.20
C CYS A 3 -42.41 71.77 64.20
N GLU A 4 -41.68 72.38 65.12
CA GLU A 4 -41.58 73.84 65.28
C GLU A 4 -40.98 74.56 64.05
N PHE A 5 -40.24 73.86 63.20
CA PHE A 5 -39.59 74.44 62.03
C PHE A 5 -40.42 74.36 60.75
N CYS A 6 -41.23 73.31 60.59
CA CYS A 6 -41.97 73.09 59.34
C CYS A 6 -43.43 72.68 59.51
N GLN A 7 -43.92 72.71 60.75
CA GLN A 7 -45.33 72.50 61.13
C GLN A 7 -45.91 71.13 60.75
N LYS A 8 -45.07 70.15 60.38
CA LYS A 8 -45.53 68.76 60.21
C LYS A 8 -45.88 68.11 61.55
N THR A 9 -47.01 67.41 61.57
CA THR A 9 -47.48 66.64 62.72
C THR A 9 -47.05 65.18 62.66
N PHE A 10 -46.64 64.64 63.81
CA PHE A 10 -46.15 63.27 63.98
C PHE A 10 -46.85 62.59 65.16
N ILE A 11 -47.07 61.28 65.01
CA ILE A 11 -47.78 60.42 65.96
C ILE A 11 -46.90 60.09 67.19
N SER A 12 -45.57 60.07 67.06
CA SER A 12 -44.64 59.72 68.14
C SER A 12 -43.46 60.70 68.27
N LYS A 13 -42.87 60.77 69.47
CA LYS A 13 -41.77 61.70 69.80
C LYS A 13 -40.50 61.30 69.07
N SER A 14 -40.28 59.99 68.92
CA SER A 14 -39.20 59.40 68.15
C SER A 14 -39.26 59.84 66.69
N ASN A 15 -40.46 59.83 66.08
CA ASN A 15 -40.64 60.24 64.68
C ASN A 15 -40.38 61.73 64.47
N LEU A 16 -40.86 62.59 65.38
CA LEU A 16 -40.56 64.02 65.35
C LEU A 16 -39.06 64.29 65.50
N THR A 17 -38.40 63.58 66.44
CA THR A 17 -36.95 63.73 66.69
C THR A 17 -36.13 63.33 65.45
N THR A 18 -36.46 62.19 64.83
CA THR A 18 -35.83 61.76 63.59
C THR A 18 -36.08 62.75 62.47
N HIS A 19 -37.33 63.22 62.32
CA HIS A 19 -37.68 64.21 61.31
C HIS A 19 -36.84 65.49 61.42
N GLN A 20 -36.74 66.09 62.62
CA GLN A 20 -35.95 67.30 62.86
C GLN A 20 -34.45 67.11 62.62
N LYS A 21 -33.94 65.88 62.78
CA LYS A 21 -32.50 65.57 62.62
C LYS A 21 -32.09 65.13 61.22
N THR A 22 -33.00 64.58 60.42
CA THR A 22 -32.62 63.91 59.16
C THR A 22 -33.37 64.41 57.93
N THR A 23 -34.40 65.26 58.10
CA THR A 23 -35.21 65.72 56.96
C THR A 23 -34.61 66.96 56.34
N LYS A 24 -34.12 66.83 55.09
CA LYS A 24 -33.39 67.89 54.38
C LYS A 24 -34.05 69.27 54.44
N TYR A 25 -35.31 69.39 54.03
CA TYR A 25 -36.00 70.69 54.04
C TYR A 25 -36.19 71.25 55.46
N CYS A 26 -36.38 70.39 56.46
CA CYS A 26 -36.49 70.83 57.86
C CYS A 26 -35.14 71.25 58.44
N LEU A 27 -34.03 70.63 58.01
CA LEU A 27 -32.67 71.00 58.38
C LEU A 27 -32.25 72.32 57.72
N GLU A 28 -32.65 72.55 56.47
CA GLU A 28 -32.45 73.82 55.76
C GLU A 28 -33.17 74.98 56.46
N ILE A 29 -34.44 74.78 56.87
CA ILE A 29 -35.18 75.78 57.66
C ILE A 29 -34.54 76.01 59.05
N GLN A 30 -33.90 74.99 59.62
CA GLN A 30 -33.13 75.11 60.87
C GLN A 30 -31.79 75.83 60.70
N GLY A 31 -31.37 76.19 59.48
CA GLY A 31 -30.05 76.74 59.21
C GLY A 31 -28.90 75.75 59.42
N LYS A 32 -29.19 74.44 59.46
CA LYS A 32 -28.19 73.38 59.67
C LYS A 32 -27.73 72.82 58.32
N SER A 33 -26.41 72.73 58.15
CA SER A 33 -25.82 72.11 56.96
C SER A 33 -26.17 70.62 56.91
N THR A 34 -26.61 70.16 55.74
CA THR A 34 -26.86 68.74 55.47
C THR A 34 -25.62 68.13 54.80
N GLU A 35 -24.52 67.99 55.53
CA GLU A 35 -23.45 67.08 55.10
C GLU A 35 -23.98 65.65 55.20
N GLY A 36 -24.63 65.21 54.13
CA GLY A 36 -25.11 63.85 54.02
C GLY A 36 -23.96 62.86 53.76
N TYR A 37 -24.27 61.59 53.89
CA TYR A 37 -23.37 60.48 53.64
C TYR A 37 -23.28 60.21 52.13
N LYS A 38 -22.15 60.56 51.53
CA LYS A 38 -21.91 60.44 50.10
C LYS A 38 -21.40 59.05 49.73
N CYS A 39 -21.97 58.45 48.69
CA CYS A 39 -21.47 57.22 48.09
C CYS A 39 -20.20 57.46 47.28
N GLU A 40 -19.14 56.72 47.58
CA GLU A 40 -17.84 56.83 46.91
C GLU A 40 -17.86 56.39 45.43
N TYR A 41 -18.85 55.59 45.02
CA TYR A 41 -18.93 55.04 43.66
C TYR A 41 -19.84 55.83 42.71
N CYS A 42 -20.98 56.36 43.20
CA CYS A 42 -21.95 57.05 42.34
C CYS A 42 -22.26 58.49 42.79
N ASN A 43 -21.55 59.00 43.80
CA ASN A 43 -21.69 60.35 44.35
C ASN A 43 -23.09 60.71 44.91
N LYS A 44 -24.04 59.76 45.00
CA LYS A 44 -25.34 59.98 45.65
C LYS A 44 -25.17 60.27 47.14
N ILE A 45 -25.93 61.23 47.65
CA ILE A 45 -25.88 61.69 49.05
C ILE A 45 -27.11 61.19 49.79
N TYR A 46 -26.90 60.61 50.96
CA TYR A 46 -27.92 60.03 51.83
C TYR A 46 -27.99 60.77 53.17
N THR A 47 -29.17 60.83 53.78
CA THR A 47 -29.37 61.54 55.05
C THR A 47 -28.95 60.74 56.28
N GLN A 48 -28.74 59.42 56.14
CA GLN A 48 -28.36 58.52 57.24
C GLN A 48 -27.31 57.48 56.78
N SER A 49 -26.37 57.12 57.66
CA SER A 49 -25.31 56.13 57.37
C SER A 49 -25.87 54.77 56.94
N GLN A 50 -26.89 54.27 57.64
CA GLN A 50 -27.51 52.96 57.35
C GLN A 50 -28.07 52.89 55.92
N THR A 51 -28.68 53.98 55.45
CA THR A 51 -29.23 54.04 54.09
C THR A 51 -28.13 54.05 53.03
N LEU A 52 -26.99 54.70 53.31
CA LEU A 52 -25.81 54.62 52.44
C LEU A 52 -25.25 53.19 52.38
N GLU A 53 -25.12 52.50 53.52
CA GLU A 53 -24.59 51.12 53.54
C GLU A 53 -25.45 50.16 52.71
N THR A 54 -26.78 50.23 52.86
CA THR A 54 -27.69 49.41 52.05
C THR A 54 -27.57 49.72 50.57
N HIS A 55 -27.42 51.00 50.21
CA HIS A 55 -27.18 51.41 48.83
C HIS A 55 -25.86 50.87 48.29
N ILE A 56 -24.75 50.95 49.05
CA ILE A 56 -23.42 50.47 48.63
C ILE A 56 -23.47 48.98 48.26
N ARG A 57 -24.28 48.16 48.96
CA ARG A 57 -24.45 46.73 48.65
C ARG A 57 -25.10 46.47 47.29
N SER A 58 -25.98 47.37 46.85
CA SER A 58 -26.70 47.28 45.56
C SER A 58 -26.31 48.39 44.57
N CYS A 59 -25.14 49.01 44.77
CA CYS A 59 -24.71 50.14 43.96
C CYS A 59 -24.18 49.65 42.62
N LYS A 60 -24.89 49.95 41.54
CA LYS A 60 -24.48 49.56 40.17
C LYS A 60 -23.10 50.10 39.78
N GLU A 61 -22.75 51.31 40.22
CA GLU A 61 -21.42 51.86 39.91
C GLU A 61 -20.31 51.13 40.67
N LYS A 62 -20.55 50.70 41.91
CA LYS A 62 -19.61 49.83 42.65
C LYS A 62 -19.39 48.51 41.92
N GLU A 63 -20.48 47.88 41.48
CA GLU A 63 -20.43 46.63 40.75
C GLU A 63 -19.63 46.76 39.45
N LYS A 64 -19.86 47.82 38.67
CA LYS A 64 -19.07 48.14 37.47
C LYS A 64 -17.59 48.36 37.77
N THR A 65 -17.26 49.10 38.84
CA THR A 65 -15.86 49.33 39.24
C THR A 65 -15.15 48.01 39.58
N ILE A 66 -15.79 47.15 40.38
CA ILE A 66 -15.25 45.83 40.74
C ILE A 66 -15.08 44.96 39.49
N GLN A 67 -16.07 44.99 38.60
CA GLN A 67 -16.03 44.21 37.36
C GLN A 67 -14.88 44.67 36.45
N SER A 68 -14.71 45.99 36.28
CA SER A 68 -13.59 46.55 35.51
C SER A 68 -12.23 46.19 36.12
N GLN A 69 -12.10 46.25 37.46
CA GLN A 69 -10.87 45.81 38.14
C GLN A 69 -10.58 44.32 37.89
N LYS A 70 -11.59 43.46 38.00
CA LYS A 70 -11.46 42.02 37.71
C LYS A 70 -11.05 41.78 36.25
N GLU A 71 -11.64 42.50 35.31
CA GLU A 71 -11.30 42.40 33.88
C GLU A 71 -9.86 42.82 33.61
N THR A 72 -9.40 43.92 34.22
CA THR A 72 -8.01 44.35 34.07
C THR A 72 -7.03 43.33 34.65
N GLU A 73 -7.33 42.75 35.80
CA GLU A 73 -6.46 41.75 36.43
C GLU A 73 -6.44 40.45 35.62
N THR A 74 -7.61 40.00 35.16
CA THR A 74 -7.75 38.85 34.26
C THR A 74 -6.96 39.07 32.97
N SER A 75 -7.03 40.27 32.38
CA SER A 75 -6.28 40.61 31.17
C SER A 75 -4.76 40.55 31.38
N LYS A 76 -4.25 41.03 32.53
CA LYS A 76 -2.82 40.89 32.88
C LYS A 76 -2.41 39.43 33.03
N THR A 77 -3.24 38.61 33.69
CA THR A 77 -2.97 37.18 33.85
C THR A 77 -2.94 36.47 32.50
N ILE A 78 -3.90 36.75 31.61
CA ILE A 78 -3.94 36.19 30.24
C ILE A 78 -2.65 36.52 29.49
N LYS A 79 -2.23 37.79 29.47
CA LYS A 79 -0.98 38.20 28.79
C LYS A 79 0.25 37.48 29.33
N LYS A 80 0.31 37.22 30.64
CA LYS A 80 1.41 36.47 31.25
C LYS A 80 1.40 35.00 30.79
N LEU A 81 0.24 34.35 30.82
CA LEU A 81 0.09 32.96 30.36
C LEU A 81 0.38 32.81 28.87
N GLU A 82 -0.05 33.76 28.04
CA GLU A 82 0.27 33.78 26.60
C GLU A 82 1.78 33.83 26.36
N SER A 83 2.52 34.63 27.13
CA SER A 83 3.99 34.70 27.06
C SER A 83 4.65 33.37 27.47
N GLU A 84 4.13 32.71 28.51
CA GLU A 84 4.64 31.40 28.96
C GLU A 84 4.35 30.30 27.93
N ILE A 85 3.13 30.25 27.38
CA ILE A 85 2.74 29.33 26.29
C ILE A 85 3.65 29.53 25.08
N PHE A 86 3.95 30.77 24.71
CA PHE A 86 4.85 31.05 23.59
C PHE A 86 6.26 30.48 23.82
N LYS A 87 6.80 30.60 25.03
CA LYS A 87 8.11 30.02 25.38
C LYS A 87 8.11 28.49 25.30
N ILE A 88 7.05 27.86 25.83
CA ILE A 88 6.89 26.40 25.79
C ILE A 88 6.82 25.91 24.35
N ARG A 89 5.97 26.52 23.51
CA ARG A 89 5.83 26.17 22.09
C ARG A 89 7.14 26.30 21.33
N ARG A 90 7.93 27.35 21.62
CA ARG A 90 9.25 27.52 21.01
C ARG A 90 10.20 26.39 21.40
N HIS A 91 10.30 26.07 22.70
CA HIS A 91 11.16 24.99 23.18
C HIS A 91 10.74 23.62 22.61
N GLU A 92 9.44 23.36 22.53
CA GLU A 92 8.90 22.14 21.93
C GLU A 92 9.26 22.04 20.45
N LYS A 93 9.09 23.13 19.69
CA LYS A 93 9.51 23.20 18.28
C LYS A 93 11.01 22.91 18.11
N ASP A 94 11.86 23.54 18.92
CA ASP A 94 13.31 23.33 18.87
C ASP A 94 13.68 21.88 19.23
N THR A 95 12.94 21.26 20.15
CA THR A 95 13.15 19.86 20.55
C THR A 95 12.73 18.89 19.44
N LEU A 96 11.61 19.15 18.78
CA LEU A 96 11.14 18.37 17.65
C LEU A 96 12.11 18.47 16.46
N GLN A 97 12.57 19.68 16.14
CA GLN A 97 13.55 19.89 15.08
C GLN A 97 14.83 19.07 15.31
N LYS A 98 15.36 19.07 16.54
CA LYS A 98 16.55 18.27 16.88
C LYS A 98 16.32 16.76 16.71
N LYS A 99 15.10 16.28 16.99
CA LYS A 99 14.75 14.87 16.77
C LYS A 99 14.66 14.56 15.28
N ASP A 100 14.04 15.43 14.50
CA ASP A 100 13.92 15.26 13.05
C ASP A 100 15.30 15.27 12.39
N ASP A 101 16.19 16.19 12.80
CA ASP A 101 17.58 16.25 12.34
C ASP A 101 18.32 14.95 12.66
N TYR A 102 18.20 14.46 13.90
CA TYR A 102 18.81 13.19 14.35
C TYR A 102 18.33 11.98 13.52
N TYR A 103 17.01 11.85 13.31
CA TYR A 103 16.47 10.73 12.53
C TYR A 103 16.84 10.83 11.06
N THR A 104 16.87 12.05 10.51
CA THR A 104 17.29 12.30 9.12
C THR A 104 18.73 11.88 8.90
N GLU A 105 19.64 12.23 9.81
CA GLU A 105 21.04 11.84 9.73
C GLU A 105 21.21 10.31 9.83
N LYS A 106 20.47 9.67 10.74
CA LYS A 106 20.50 8.21 10.90
C LYS A 106 19.94 7.45 9.69
N ILE A 107 18.94 8.00 9.01
CA ILE A 107 18.40 7.44 7.77
C ILE A 107 19.46 7.55 6.66
N LYS A 108 20.09 8.72 6.49
CA LYS A 108 21.17 8.93 5.52
C LYS A 108 22.34 7.98 5.73
N GLU A 109 22.73 7.73 6.98
CA GLU A 109 23.80 6.77 7.30
C GLU A 109 23.43 5.35 6.85
N LYS A 110 22.19 4.92 7.11
CA LYS A 110 21.71 3.61 6.66
C LYS A 110 21.65 3.51 5.14
N GLU A 111 21.15 4.54 4.46
CA GLU A 111 21.11 4.60 3.00
C GLU A 111 22.51 4.50 2.40
N LEU A 112 23.48 5.21 2.98
CA LEU A 112 24.88 5.14 2.55
C LEU A 112 25.47 3.74 2.73
N ASN A 113 25.13 3.06 3.82
CA ASN A 113 25.57 1.67 4.04
C ASN A 113 24.92 0.70 3.05
N PHE A 114 23.61 0.84 2.78
CA PHE A 114 22.95 0.04 1.75
C PHE A 114 23.54 0.25 0.36
N LEU A 115 23.90 1.49 0.01
CA LEU A 115 24.55 1.79 -1.27
C LEU A 115 25.91 1.09 -1.39
N LYS A 116 26.72 1.09 -0.33
CA LYS A 116 28.00 0.35 -0.29
C LYS A 116 27.82 -1.16 -0.44
N ASP A 117 26.78 -1.72 0.21
CA ASP A 117 26.47 -3.14 0.07
C ASP A 117 26.04 -3.50 -1.36
N ILE A 118 25.23 -2.64 -1.99
CA ILE A 118 24.83 -2.80 -3.40
C ILE A 118 26.04 -2.77 -4.33
N GLU A 119 26.95 -1.82 -4.12
CA GLU A 119 28.18 -1.71 -4.91
C GLU A 119 29.05 -2.97 -4.75
N THR A 120 29.21 -3.46 -3.53
CA THR A 120 29.94 -4.71 -3.25
C THR A 120 29.31 -5.92 -3.94
N ILE A 121 27.97 -6.01 -3.96
CA ILE A 121 27.26 -7.09 -4.66
C ILE A 121 27.45 -6.97 -6.17
N LYS A 122 27.43 -5.74 -6.71
CA LYS A 122 27.65 -5.48 -8.12
C LYS A 122 29.04 -5.91 -8.58
N ASP A 123 30.08 -5.61 -7.80
CA ASP A 123 31.44 -6.03 -8.10
C ASP A 123 31.56 -7.56 -8.13
N LYS A 124 30.97 -8.25 -7.15
CA LYS A 124 30.93 -9.72 -7.11
C LYS A 124 30.17 -10.32 -8.29
N LEU A 125 29.11 -9.65 -8.75
CA LEU A 125 28.36 -10.10 -9.92
C LEU A 125 29.20 -9.95 -11.19
N GLN A 126 29.88 -8.82 -11.34
CA GLN A 126 30.76 -8.56 -12.48
C GLN A 126 31.94 -9.55 -12.54
N GLU A 127 32.53 -9.89 -11.38
CA GLU A 127 33.56 -10.93 -11.31
C GLU A 127 33.01 -12.29 -11.76
N LYS A 128 31.78 -12.65 -11.35
CA LYS A 128 31.15 -13.88 -11.82
C LYS A 128 30.83 -13.86 -13.31
N GLU A 129 30.35 -12.74 -13.85
CA GLU A 129 30.06 -12.60 -15.28
C GLU A 129 31.33 -12.80 -16.11
N THR A 130 32.42 -12.11 -15.75
CA THR A 130 33.71 -12.25 -16.45
C THR A 130 34.26 -13.68 -16.37
N HIS A 131 34.08 -14.36 -15.22
CA HIS A 131 34.44 -15.78 -15.09
C HIS A 131 33.62 -16.69 -16.01
N HIS A 132 32.29 -16.50 -16.08
CA HIS A 132 31.44 -17.29 -16.97
C HIS A 132 31.74 -17.02 -18.45
N GLU A 133 32.02 -15.77 -18.83
CA GLU A 133 32.44 -15.41 -20.19
C GLU A 133 33.76 -16.10 -20.59
N ALA A 134 34.74 -16.15 -19.68
CA ALA A 134 35.99 -16.86 -19.91
C ALA A 134 35.75 -18.36 -20.15
N ILE A 135 34.90 -19.00 -19.34
CA ILE A 135 34.53 -20.42 -19.52
C ILE A 135 33.83 -20.62 -20.86
N LEU A 136 32.88 -19.76 -21.22
CA LEU A 136 32.18 -19.84 -22.50
C LEU A 136 33.15 -19.75 -23.68
N LYS A 137 34.12 -18.85 -23.61
CA LYS A 137 35.16 -18.73 -24.64
C LYS A 137 35.97 -20.03 -24.78
N GLU A 138 36.43 -20.60 -23.68
CA GLU A 138 37.18 -21.87 -23.70
C GLU A 138 36.34 -23.02 -24.29
N LYS A 139 35.06 -23.12 -23.89
CA LYS A 139 34.14 -24.14 -24.42
C LYS A 139 33.89 -23.95 -25.92
N ASN A 140 33.70 -22.72 -26.38
CA ASN A 140 33.50 -22.43 -27.80
C ASN A 140 34.74 -22.78 -28.64
N GLU A 141 35.95 -22.49 -28.15
CA GLU A 141 37.19 -22.92 -28.80
C GLU A 141 37.31 -24.46 -28.88
N TYR A 142 36.86 -25.16 -27.85
CA TYR A 142 36.83 -26.63 -27.86
C TYR A 142 35.80 -27.20 -28.85
N ILE A 143 34.61 -26.60 -28.91
CA ILE A 143 33.55 -26.98 -29.88
C ILE A 143 34.08 -26.80 -31.31
N ALA A 144 34.69 -25.66 -31.62
CA ALA A 144 35.26 -25.41 -32.95
C ALA A 144 36.32 -26.46 -33.35
N LYS A 145 37.13 -26.93 -32.39
CA LYS A 145 38.10 -28.03 -32.63
C LYS A 145 37.42 -29.36 -32.92
N LEU A 146 36.27 -29.65 -32.28
CA LEU A 146 35.49 -30.86 -32.53
C LEU A 146 34.79 -30.80 -33.88
N GLU A 147 34.19 -29.66 -34.24
CA GLU A 147 33.55 -29.42 -35.53
C GLU A 147 34.55 -29.63 -36.68
N ALA A 148 35.75 -29.05 -36.58
CA ALA A 148 36.80 -29.25 -37.58
C ALA A 148 37.28 -30.71 -37.70
N LYS A 149 37.17 -31.51 -36.62
CA LYS A 149 37.44 -32.96 -36.69
C LYS A 149 36.29 -33.71 -37.35
N LEU A 150 35.04 -33.38 -37.01
CA LEU A 150 33.86 -33.97 -37.61
C LEU A 150 33.85 -33.75 -39.13
N GLU A 151 34.12 -32.53 -39.60
CA GLU A 151 34.20 -32.21 -41.02
C GLU A 151 35.25 -33.08 -41.76
N LYS A 152 36.41 -33.33 -41.13
CA LYS A 152 37.43 -34.23 -41.69
C LYS A 152 36.94 -35.66 -41.79
N PHE A 153 36.21 -36.15 -40.78
CA PHE A 153 35.64 -37.50 -40.82
C PHE A 153 34.52 -37.61 -41.86
N GLU A 154 33.63 -36.62 -41.95
CA GLU A 154 32.58 -36.56 -42.95
C GLU A 154 33.16 -36.59 -44.37
N ASN A 155 34.19 -35.78 -44.62
CA ASN A 155 34.92 -35.79 -45.90
C ASN A 155 35.59 -37.14 -46.20
N ALA A 156 36.12 -37.83 -45.17
CA ALA A 156 36.69 -39.16 -45.35
C ALA A 156 35.61 -40.20 -45.71
N VAL A 157 34.44 -40.13 -45.05
CA VAL A 157 33.31 -41.02 -45.32
C VAL A 157 32.73 -40.80 -46.71
N THR A 158 32.55 -39.54 -47.15
CA THR A 158 32.05 -39.24 -48.50
C THR A 158 33.03 -39.70 -49.57
N ASN A 159 34.34 -39.52 -49.37
CA ASN A 159 35.37 -40.04 -50.28
C ASN A 159 35.38 -41.58 -50.33
N MET A 160 35.22 -42.24 -49.18
CA MET A 160 35.17 -43.70 -49.10
C MET A 160 33.89 -44.26 -49.74
N ALA A 161 32.76 -43.58 -49.55
CA ALA A 161 31.51 -43.88 -50.23
C ALA A 161 31.67 -43.72 -51.74
N ALA A 162 32.23 -42.60 -52.22
CA ALA A 162 32.50 -42.37 -53.65
C ALA A 162 33.43 -43.43 -54.26
N ALA A 163 34.50 -43.81 -53.56
CA ALA A 163 35.41 -44.88 -53.99
C ALA A 163 34.72 -46.26 -54.05
N THR A 164 33.75 -46.49 -53.16
CA THR A 164 32.92 -47.70 -53.16
C THR A 164 31.93 -47.68 -54.33
N THR A 165 31.29 -46.55 -54.62
CA THR A 165 30.41 -46.39 -55.79
C THR A 165 31.18 -46.63 -57.09
N LEU A 166 32.38 -46.06 -57.23
CA LEU A 166 33.27 -46.29 -58.38
C LEU A 166 33.71 -47.76 -58.49
N SER A 167 33.93 -48.45 -57.36
CA SER A 167 34.26 -49.89 -57.36
C SER A 167 33.05 -50.78 -57.69
N ILE A 168 31.84 -50.36 -57.33
CA ILE A 168 30.58 -51.03 -57.69
C ILE A 168 30.30 -50.82 -59.18
N GLU A 169 30.45 -49.60 -59.70
CA GLU A 169 30.34 -49.28 -61.13
C GLU A 169 31.38 -50.02 -61.98
N ALA A 170 32.63 -50.11 -61.51
CA ALA A 170 33.67 -50.90 -62.17
C ALA A 170 33.41 -52.42 -62.13
N LYS A 171 32.73 -52.93 -61.09
CA LYS A 171 32.23 -54.32 -61.04
C LYS A 171 31.01 -54.54 -61.93
N ALA A 172 30.13 -53.56 -62.07
CA ALA A 172 28.99 -53.60 -62.99
C ALA A 172 29.44 -53.66 -64.46
N ILE A 173 30.55 -52.99 -64.82
CA ILE A 173 31.16 -53.05 -66.16
C ILE A 173 31.85 -54.41 -66.42
N LYS A 174 32.24 -55.17 -65.39
CA LYS A 174 32.71 -56.56 -65.52
C LYS A 174 31.60 -57.61 -65.48
N ALA A 175 30.36 -57.22 -65.19
CA ALA A 175 29.19 -58.10 -65.12
C ALA A 175 28.24 -57.96 -66.33
N SER A 176 28.60 -57.18 -67.34
CA SER A 176 27.80 -56.93 -68.56
C SER A 176 27.93 -58.01 -69.64
N SER A 177 28.04 -59.28 -69.25
CA SER A 177 27.79 -60.43 -70.13
C SER A 177 26.85 -61.45 -69.48
N ALA A 178 25.70 -61.00 -68.99
CA ALA A 178 24.49 -61.81 -68.90
C ALA A 178 23.28 -60.89 -68.65
N ALA A 179 22.37 -60.84 -69.62
CA ALA A 179 21.11 -60.11 -69.54
C ALA A 179 20.11 -60.80 -68.58
N GLN A 180 19.32 -60.01 -67.85
CA GLN A 180 17.84 -60.07 -67.78
C GLN A 180 17.28 -59.13 -66.69
N THR A 181 16.25 -58.37 -67.06
CA THR A 181 15.25 -57.63 -66.24
C THR A 181 14.63 -58.53 -65.16
N PRO A 182 14.08 -58.02 -64.00
CA PRO A 182 12.93 -57.08 -64.00
C PRO A 182 12.75 -56.12 -62.79
N VAL A 183 11.86 -55.16 -63.03
CA VAL A 183 10.92 -54.41 -62.18
C VAL A 183 10.90 -54.69 -60.66
N THR A 184 10.92 -53.63 -59.85
CA THR A 184 9.95 -53.25 -58.78
C THR A 184 10.65 -52.55 -57.60
N ASN A 185 10.17 -51.37 -57.19
CA ASN A 185 9.42 -51.20 -55.94
C ASN A 185 9.21 -49.72 -55.59
N ASN A 186 8.00 -49.47 -55.10
CA ASN A 186 7.49 -48.19 -54.63
C ASN A 186 8.10 -47.90 -53.25
N THR A 187 8.52 -46.66 -53.01
CA THR A 187 8.79 -46.17 -51.64
C THR A 187 7.73 -45.15 -51.29
N THR A 188 6.78 -45.59 -50.47
CA THR A 188 5.78 -44.74 -49.81
C THR A 188 6.51 -43.80 -48.86
N ASN A 189 6.43 -42.49 -49.12
CA ASN A 189 6.77 -41.47 -48.13
C ASN A 189 5.70 -41.50 -47.02
N ASN A 190 6.02 -42.18 -45.93
CA ASN A 190 5.34 -42.01 -44.66
C ASN A 190 5.75 -40.67 -44.05
N ILE A 191 5.02 -39.61 -44.41
CA ILE A 191 4.98 -38.38 -43.64
C ILE A 191 4.29 -38.71 -42.31
N THR A 192 5.08 -38.75 -41.25
CA THR A 192 4.56 -38.80 -39.88
C THR A 192 3.94 -37.44 -39.57
N VAL A 193 2.62 -37.33 -39.69
CA VAL A 193 1.88 -36.20 -39.11
C VAL A 193 1.82 -36.45 -37.60
N THR A 194 2.67 -35.76 -36.85
CA THR A 194 2.55 -35.66 -35.39
C THR A 194 1.25 -34.94 -35.09
N THR A 195 0.23 -35.71 -34.71
CA THR A 195 -1.02 -35.16 -34.18
C THR A 195 -0.70 -34.71 -32.76
N THR A 196 -0.72 -33.39 -32.50
CA THR A 196 -0.52 -32.83 -31.17
C THR A 196 -1.64 -33.34 -30.26
N ASN A 197 -1.31 -34.08 -29.21
CA ASN A 197 -2.28 -34.50 -28.21
C ASN A 197 -2.83 -33.25 -27.49
N ASN A 198 -4.10 -32.91 -27.73
CA ASN A 198 -4.79 -31.75 -27.15
C ASN A 198 -5.09 -31.85 -25.64
N ASN A 199 -4.48 -32.80 -24.93
CA ASN A 199 -4.72 -33.07 -23.50
C ASN A 199 -3.50 -32.80 -22.59
N VAL A 200 -2.37 -32.36 -23.15
CA VAL A 200 -1.16 -32.04 -22.38
C VAL A 200 -1.28 -30.64 -21.74
N LEU A 201 -0.97 -30.53 -20.45
CA LEU A 201 -0.93 -29.25 -19.77
C LEU A 201 0.44 -28.56 -19.99
N ASN A 202 0.44 -27.46 -20.74
CA ASN A 202 1.65 -26.66 -20.93
C ASN A 202 1.85 -25.67 -19.77
N LEU A 203 2.82 -25.94 -18.91
CA LEU A 203 3.24 -25.06 -17.81
C LEU A 203 4.61 -24.41 -18.04
N SER A 204 5.05 -24.29 -19.31
CA SER A 204 6.28 -23.58 -19.66
C SER A 204 6.21 -22.11 -19.26
N LYS A 205 7.37 -21.53 -18.95
CA LYS A 205 7.48 -20.13 -18.50
C LYS A 205 6.92 -19.18 -19.57
N GLU A 206 7.24 -19.45 -20.82
CA GLU A 206 6.90 -18.64 -21.99
C GLU A 206 5.39 -18.65 -22.23
N HIS A 207 4.78 -19.83 -22.18
CA HIS A 207 3.33 -19.99 -22.35
C HIS A 207 2.56 -19.31 -21.21
N VAL A 208 2.92 -19.59 -19.96
CA VAL A 208 2.27 -19.01 -18.79
C VAL A 208 2.35 -17.49 -18.82
N LYS A 209 3.54 -16.94 -19.12
CA LYS A 209 3.73 -15.49 -19.24
C LYS A 209 2.87 -14.89 -20.37
N SER A 210 2.80 -15.54 -21.53
CA SER A 210 1.97 -15.08 -22.66
C SER A 210 0.50 -15.00 -22.29
N VAL A 211 -0.06 -16.05 -21.69
CA VAL A 211 -1.48 -16.09 -21.29
C VAL A 211 -1.78 -15.03 -20.23
N LEU A 212 -0.87 -14.83 -19.26
CA LEU A 212 -1.00 -13.78 -18.24
C LEU A 212 -0.99 -12.39 -18.87
N THR A 213 -0.04 -12.07 -19.75
CA THR A 213 0.03 -10.74 -20.38
C THR A 213 -1.16 -10.44 -21.29
N GLU A 214 -1.72 -11.45 -21.95
CA GLU A 214 -2.82 -11.26 -22.90
C GLU A 214 -4.21 -11.21 -22.22
N HIS A 215 -4.42 -11.96 -21.14
CA HIS A 215 -5.76 -12.18 -20.59
C HIS A 215 -5.94 -11.75 -19.12
N LEU A 216 -4.86 -11.49 -18.37
CA LEU A 216 -4.99 -11.08 -16.98
C LEU A 216 -5.45 -9.61 -16.91
N ASP A 217 -6.55 -9.37 -16.20
CA ASP A 217 -7.08 -8.02 -15.98
C ASP A 217 -7.00 -7.61 -14.50
N TYR A 218 -7.22 -6.32 -14.23
CA TYR A 218 -7.18 -5.77 -12.88
C TYR A 218 -8.29 -6.29 -11.96
N ASN A 219 -9.44 -6.72 -12.49
CA ASN A 219 -10.54 -7.28 -11.69
C ASN A 219 -10.13 -8.61 -11.07
N VAL A 220 -9.37 -9.44 -11.80
CA VAL A 220 -8.81 -10.69 -11.28
C VAL A 220 -7.94 -10.42 -10.05
N VAL A 221 -7.13 -9.35 -10.09
CA VAL A 221 -6.23 -8.98 -8.99
C VAL A 221 -6.99 -8.41 -7.81
N TYR A 222 -8.03 -7.60 -8.05
CA TYR A 222 -8.91 -7.06 -7.00
C TYR A 222 -9.76 -8.14 -6.31
N ALA A 223 -9.99 -9.26 -6.98
CA ALA A 223 -10.61 -10.44 -6.39
C ALA A 223 -9.63 -11.32 -5.57
N GLY A 224 -8.35 -10.93 -5.49
CA GLY A 224 -7.33 -11.62 -4.70
C GLY A 224 -6.98 -13.02 -5.23
N GLN A 225 -6.55 -13.92 -4.35
CA GLN A 225 -6.15 -15.27 -4.77
C GLN A 225 -7.31 -16.10 -5.31
N ALA A 226 -8.54 -15.84 -4.85
CA ALA A 226 -9.73 -16.52 -5.35
C ALA A 226 -10.05 -16.13 -6.80
N GLY A 227 -9.85 -14.85 -7.16
CA GLY A 227 -9.95 -14.37 -8.54
C GLY A 227 -8.91 -15.03 -9.43
N LEU A 228 -7.65 -15.03 -8.99
CA LEU A 228 -6.55 -15.68 -9.71
C LEU A 228 -6.82 -17.18 -9.93
N ALA A 229 -7.35 -17.88 -8.93
CA ALA A 229 -7.69 -19.30 -9.07
C ALA A 229 -8.76 -19.54 -10.15
N ALA A 230 -9.81 -18.71 -10.19
CA ALA A 230 -10.85 -18.82 -11.22
C ALA A 230 -10.29 -18.52 -12.62
N PHE A 231 -9.45 -17.49 -12.74
CA PHE A 231 -8.77 -17.13 -13.99
C PHE A 231 -7.88 -18.27 -14.50
N VAL A 232 -7.03 -18.82 -13.65
CA VAL A 232 -6.12 -19.92 -14.02
C VAL A 232 -6.91 -21.16 -14.44
N VAL A 233 -7.98 -21.52 -13.72
CA VAL A 233 -8.82 -22.66 -14.10
C VAL A 233 -9.45 -22.45 -15.48
N ASP A 234 -9.95 -21.24 -15.77
CA ASP A 234 -10.62 -20.96 -17.03
C ASP A 234 -9.66 -20.87 -18.23
N LYS A 235 -8.51 -20.22 -18.04
CA LYS A 235 -7.59 -19.88 -19.14
C LYS A 235 -6.40 -20.82 -19.30
N MET A 236 -6.08 -21.63 -18.29
CA MET A 236 -4.87 -22.47 -18.30
C MET A 236 -5.15 -23.94 -18.01
N LEU A 237 -6.19 -24.29 -17.26
CA LEU A 237 -6.43 -25.67 -16.79
C LEU A 237 -7.52 -26.41 -17.58
N LYS A 238 -8.03 -25.81 -18.65
CA LYS A 238 -8.98 -26.42 -19.59
C LYS A 238 -8.33 -26.56 -20.96
N ASN A 239 -8.67 -27.62 -21.67
CA ASN A 239 -8.29 -27.74 -23.09
C ASN A 239 -9.21 -26.90 -23.99
N GLN A 240 -8.95 -26.92 -25.31
CA GLN A 240 -9.76 -26.23 -26.32
C GLN A 240 -11.23 -26.70 -26.37
N ALA A 241 -11.52 -27.90 -25.87
CA ALA A 241 -12.87 -28.44 -25.75
C ALA A 241 -13.56 -28.08 -24.41
N GLY A 242 -12.90 -27.29 -23.55
CA GLY A 242 -13.42 -26.87 -22.24
C GLY A 242 -13.29 -27.92 -21.13
N ASN A 243 -12.67 -29.07 -21.40
CA ASN A 243 -12.47 -30.13 -20.42
C ASN A 243 -11.26 -29.83 -19.53
N LEU A 244 -11.40 -30.12 -18.23
CA LEU A 244 -10.33 -29.96 -17.26
C LEU A 244 -9.20 -30.95 -17.53
N ILE A 245 -7.98 -30.43 -17.68
CA ILE A 245 -6.74 -31.18 -17.85
C ILE A 245 -5.84 -31.18 -16.59
N TYR A 246 -6.27 -30.47 -15.54
CA TYR A 246 -5.68 -30.48 -14.21
C TYR A 246 -6.80 -30.72 -13.19
N ARG A 247 -6.83 -31.89 -12.55
CA ARG A 247 -7.96 -32.36 -11.71
C ARG A 247 -7.55 -32.55 -10.26
N CYS A 248 -8.40 -32.15 -9.32
CA CYS A 248 -8.25 -32.48 -7.91
C CYS A 248 -8.78 -33.90 -7.64
N VAL A 249 -7.90 -34.81 -7.23
CA VAL A 249 -8.25 -36.21 -6.97
C VAL A 249 -8.44 -36.51 -5.49
N ASP A 250 -7.83 -35.72 -4.61
CA ASP A 250 -8.05 -35.78 -3.17
C ASP A 250 -8.09 -34.35 -2.59
N PRO A 251 -9.30 -33.78 -2.40
CA PRO A 251 -9.46 -32.46 -1.81
C PRO A 251 -8.91 -32.35 -0.39
N SER A 252 -8.96 -33.43 0.40
CA SER A 252 -8.50 -33.43 1.80
C SER A 252 -6.98 -33.27 1.90
N ARG A 253 -6.26 -33.83 0.92
CA ARG A 253 -4.80 -33.71 0.80
C ARG A 253 -4.34 -32.64 -0.18
N GLN A 254 -5.28 -31.98 -0.86
CA GLN A 254 -5.04 -31.08 -1.98
C GLN A 254 -4.12 -31.73 -3.02
N MET A 255 -4.45 -32.95 -3.44
CA MET A 255 -3.69 -33.69 -4.46
C MET A 255 -4.31 -33.45 -5.83
N PHE A 256 -3.49 -33.03 -6.78
CA PHE A 256 -3.90 -32.76 -8.15
C PHE A 256 -3.16 -33.68 -9.13
N GLU A 257 -3.79 -34.00 -10.25
CA GLU A 257 -3.22 -34.83 -11.31
C GLU A 257 -3.38 -34.14 -12.67
N PHE A 258 -2.33 -34.21 -13.50
CA PHE A 258 -2.32 -33.74 -14.89
C PHE A 258 -1.34 -34.55 -15.73
N GLU A 259 -1.53 -34.54 -17.05
CA GLU A 259 -0.64 -35.21 -18.02
C GLU A 259 0.42 -34.22 -18.53
N ASP A 260 1.69 -34.64 -18.51
CA ASP A 260 2.81 -33.83 -18.98
C ASP A 260 3.11 -34.00 -20.48
N GLU A 261 4.12 -33.27 -20.99
CA GLU A 261 4.52 -33.32 -22.40
C GLU A 261 4.98 -34.71 -22.89
N LYS A 262 5.27 -35.63 -21.97
CA LYS A 262 5.67 -37.01 -22.25
C LYS A 262 4.51 -37.99 -22.14
N GLY A 263 3.32 -37.53 -21.77
CA GLY A 263 2.14 -38.36 -21.53
C GLY A 263 2.13 -39.04 -20.16
N GLU A 264 2.99 -38.61 -19.22
CA GLU A 264 3.03 -39.18 -17.87
C GLU A 264 2.05 -38.44 -16.95
N ILE A 265 1.30 -39.21 -16.13
CA ILE A 265 0.42 -38.63 -15.11
C ILE A 265 1.27 -38.15 -13.94
N ILE A 266 1.33 -36.83 -13.78
CA ILE A 266 2.03 -36.15 -12.70
C ILE A 266 1.07 -35.86 -11.55
N ARG A 267 1.49 -36.23 -10.34
CA ARG A 267 0.86 -35.78 -9.09
C ARG A 267 1.48 -34.48 -8.60
N ASP A 268 0.64 -33.49 -8.33
CA ASP A 268 1.00 -32.18 -7.81
C ASP A 268 0.36 -31.98 -6.44
N MET A 269 1.16 -32.14 -5.39
CA MET A 269 0.69 -31.96 -4.02
C MET A 269 0.58 -30.47 -3.68
N LYS A 270 -0.57 -30.06 -3.16
CA LYS A 270 -0.86 -28.67 -2.77
C LYS A 270 -0.64 -27.66 -3.92
N ALA A 271 -0.82 -28.09 -5.16
CA ALA A 271 -0.62 -27.28 -6.37
C ALA A 271 0.77 -26.61 -6.45
N GLU A 272 1.80 -27.24 -5.91
CA GLU A 272 3.15 -26.69 -5.85
C GLU A 272 3.73 -26.45 -7.25
N LYS A 273 3.60 -27.40 -8.17
CA LYS A 273 4.10 -27.26 -9.55
C LYS A 273 3.36 -26.14 -10.29
N LEU A 274 2.04 -26.09 -10.17
CA LEU A 274 1.22 -25.03 -10.76
C LEU A 274 1.64 -23.64 -10.25
N ILE A 275 1.77 -23.48 -8.93
CA ILE A 275 2.15 -22.19 -8.32
C ILE A 275 3.56 -21.80 -8.75
N GLN A 276 4.51 -22.73 -8.78
CA GLN A 276 5.88 -22.46 -9.23
C GLN A 276 5.92 -22.01 -10.69
N SER A 277 5.12 -22.60 -11.57
CA SER A 277 5.02 -22.17 -12.96
C SER A 277 4.41 -20.77 -13.09
N LEU A 278 3.36 -20.44 -12.32
CA LEU A 278 2.78 -19.09 -12.27
C LEU A 278 3.80 -18.05 -11.78
N LEU A 279 4.58 -18.37 -10.73
CA LEU A 279 5.63 -17.48 -10.22
C LEU A 279 6.76 -17.28 -11.23
N LYS A 280 7.20 -18.35 -11.92
CA LYS A 280 8.19 -18.27 -13.01
C LYS A 280 7.69 -17.44 -14.19
N GLY A 281 6.38 -17.49 -14.47
CA GLY A 281 5.69 -16.68 -15.46
C GLY A 281 5.42 -15.24 -15.03
N GLU A 282 5.98 -14.79 -13.89
CA GLU A 282 5.88 -13.41 -13.39
C GLU A 282 4.45 -12.95 -13.02
N VAL A 283 3.56 -13.87 -12.63
CA VAL A 283 2.15 -13.58 -12.28
C VAL A 283 1.95 -12.43 -11.29
N ILE A 284 2.83 -12.30 -10.29
CA ILE A 284 2.75 -11.23 -9.30
C ILE A 284 3.08 -9.89 -9.95
N LYS A 285 4.17 -9.83 -10.73
CA LYS A 285 4.61 -8.61 -11.39
C LYS A 285 3.58 -8.12 -12.40
N ILE A 286 3.15 -9.00 -13.32
CA ILE A 286 2.16 -8.68 -14.36
C ILE A 286 0.84 -8.25 -13.72
N GLY A 287 0.35 -8.98 -12.72
CA GLY A 287 -0.89 -8.62 -12.03
C GLY A 287 -0.82 -7.28 -11.31
N LEU A 288 0.29 -6.95 -10.64
CA LEU A 288 0.44 -5.65 -9.98
C LEU A 288 0.57 -4.49 -10.98
N GLU A 289 1.23 -4.71 -12.13
CA GLU A 289 1.27 -3.74 -13.23
C GLU A 289 -0.14 -3.46 -13.79
N GLU A 290 -0.94 -4.51 -14.01
CA GLU A 290 -2.35 -4.37 -14.45
C GLU A 290 -3.22 -3.69 -13.38
N ALA A 291 -3.07 -4.05 -12.11
CA ALA A 291 -3.80 -3.41 -11.01
C ALA A 291 -3.48 -1.92 -10.87
N GLY A 292 -2.23 -1.53 -11.18
CA GLY A 292 -1.79 -0.13 -11.20
C GLY A 292 -2.54 0.73 -12.22
N LYS A 293 -2.96 0.16 -13.35
CA LYS A 293 -3.82 0.86 -14.33
C LYS A 293 -5.19 1.22 -13.76
N GLY A 294 -5.70 0.40 -12.83
CA GLY A 294 -6.97 0.66 -12.12
C GLY A 294 -6.86 1.66 -10.96
N TRP A 295 -5.65 1.92 -10.44
CA TRP A 295 -5.42 2.87 -9.35
C TRP A 295 -4.95 4.25 -9.78
N ASN A 296 -4.31 4.38 -10.93
CA ASN A 296 -3.74 5.66 -11.36
C ASN A 296 -4.70 6.40 -12.30
N THR A 297 -5.89 6.72 -11.79
CA THR A 297 -6.83 7.61 -12.50
C THR A 297 -6.67 9.06 -12.05
N ASP A 298 -7.13 10.02 -12.83
CA ASP A 298 -7.07 11.45 -12.47
C ASP A 298 -8.00 11.83 -11.28
N ASP A 299 -8.73 10.86 -10.71
CA ASP A 299 -9.67 11.03 -9.61
C ASP A 299 -9.09 10.47 -8.29
N ASP A 300 -8.51 11.36 -7.48
CA ASP A 300 -7.88 11.02 -6.20
C ASP A 300 -8.84 10.43 -5.16
N ASP A 301 -10.12 10.80 -5.19
CA ASP A 301 -11.15 10.27 -4.28
C ASP A 301 -11.51 8.82 -4.66
N LEU A 302 -11.64 8.55 -5.95
CA LEU A 302 -11.85 7.20 -6.46
C LEU A 302 -10.66 6.29 -6.18
N ASN A 303 -9.44 6.79 -6.33
CA ASN A 303 -8.21 6.06 -6.03
C ASN A 303 -8.13 5.70 -4.54
N SER A 304 -8.47 6.64 -3.66
CA SER A 304 -8.50 6.44 -2.21
C SER A 304 -9.55 5.38 -1.80
N LYS A 305 -10.77 5.47 -2.35
CA LYS A 305 -11.83 4.48 -2.12
C LYS A 305 -11.46 3.08 -2.63
N ARG A 306 -10.80 2.99 -3.79
CA ARG A 306 -10.31 1.71 -4.33
C ARG A 306 -9.21 1.11 -3.45
N ALA A 307 -8.30 1.93 -2.93
CA ALA A 307 -7.28 1.46 -2.01
C ALA A 307 -7.90 0.91 -0.72
N GLU A 308 -8.90 1.59 -0.15
CA GLU A 308 -9.62 1.13 1.05
C GLU A 308 -10.30 -0.24 0.83
N VAL A 309 -10.97 -0.42 -0.31
CA VAL A 309 -11.72 -1.65 -0.60
C VAL A 309 -10.80 -2.82 -1.00
N PHE A 310 -9.80 -2.57 -1.84
CA PHE A 310 -9.06 -3.63 -2.52
C PHE A 310 -7.65 -3.88 -1.96
N SER A 311 -7.07 -3.00 -1.12
CA SER A 311 -5.70 -3.16 -0.61
C SER A 311 -5.44 -4.52 0.04
N ASN A 312 -6.39 -5.01 0.84
CA ASN A 312 -6.29 -6.35 1.45
C ASN A 312 -6.24 -7.47 0.40
N LYS A 313 -7.03 -7.37 -0.67
CA LYS A 313 -7.09 -8.37 -1.74
C LYS A 313 -5.87 -8.34 -2.65
N VAL A 314 -5.36 -7.15 -2.95
CA VAL A 314 -4.11 -6.97 -3.69
C VAL A 314 -2.92 -7.49 -2.88
N SER A 315 -2.90 -7.26 -1.56
CA SER A 315 -1.88 -7.82 -0.66
C SER A 315 -1.97 -9.36 -0.56
N GLU A 316 -3.19 -9.90 -0.48
CA GLU A 316 -3.46 -11.33 -0.55
C GLU A 316 -2.93 -11.92 -1.88
N TYR A 317 -3.17 -11.27 -3.02
CA TYR A 317 -2.64 -11.66 -4.32
C TYR A 317 -1.10 -11.62 -4.35
N ALA A 318 -0.49 -10.51 -3.91
CA ALA A 318 0.97 -10.32 -3.92
C ALA A 318 1.72 -11.29 -3.01
N SER A 319 1.04 -11.85 -2.01
CA SER A 319 1.60 -12.82 -1.07
C SER A 319 1.43 -14.28 -1.49
N LEU A 320 1.02 -14.57 -2.74
CA LEU A 320 0.86 -15.93 -3.28
C LEU A 320 2.07 -16.85 -3.04
N ASN A 321 3.29 -16.30 -3.07
CA ASN A 321 4.52 -17.07 -2.81
C ASN A 321 4.72 -17.44 -1.33
N ARG A 322 4.13 -16.69 -0.39
CA ARG A 322 4.26 -16.88 1.07
C ARG A 322 3.07 -17.63 1.65
N ASN A 323 1.87 -17.31 1.18
CA ASN A 323 0.63 -17.95 1.59
C ASN A 323 -0.26 -18.12 0.36
N ASN A 324 -0.52 -19.36 -0.04
CA ASN A 324 -1.36 -19.71 -1.19
C ASN A 324 -2.57 -20.56 -0.77
N THR A 325 -2.99 -20.45 0.49
CA THR A 325 -4.08 -21.28 1.04
C THR A 325 -5.42 -21.00 0.35
N VAL A 326 -5.73 -19.72 0.11
CA VAL A 326 -6.97 -19.32 -0.58
C VAL A 326 -6.94 -19.78 -2.02
N PHE A 327 -5.82 -19.56 -2.72
CA PHE A 327 -5.63 -20.05 -4.09
C PHE A 327 -5.85 -21.56 -4.19
N ARG A 328 -5.12 -22.36 -3.40
CA ARG A 328 -5.20 -23.84 -3.44
C ARG A 328 -6.59 -24.38 -3.12
N SER A 329 -7.22 -23.81 -2.10
CA SER A 329 -8.59 -24.18 -1.71
C SER A 329 -9.57 -23.89 -2.86
N LYS A 330 -9.44 -22.72 -3.50
CA LYS A 330 -10.32 -22.35 -4.61
C LYS A 330 -10.07 -23.19 -5.86
N VAL A 331 -8.81 -23.43 -6.24
CA VAL A 331 -8.47 -24.33 -7.35
C VAL A 331 -9.02 -25.73 -7.10
N SER A 332 -8.82 -26.29 -5.89
CA SER A 332 -9.40 -27.58 -5.50
C SER A 332 -10.91 -27.61 -5.71
N SER A 333 -11.64 -26.60 -5.23
CA SER A 333 -13.10 -26.55 -5.41
C SER A 333 -13.57 -26.44 -6.87
N LEU A 334 -12.73 -25.89 -7.76
CA LEU A 334 -13.06 -25.66 -9.17
C LEU A 334 -12.61 -26.80 -10.09
N THR A 335 -11.73 -27.69 -9.60
CA THR A 335 -11.15 -28.78 -10.39
C THR A 335 -11.46 -30.17 -9.83
N THR A 336 -12.35 -30.27 -8.85
CA THR A 336 -12.85 -31.56 -8.30
C THR A 336 -13.83 -32.22 -9.25
#